data_AF-A0A803NT42-F1
#
_entry.id   AF-A0A803NT42-F1
#
_cell.length_a   1.000
_cell.length_b   1.000
_cell.length_c   1.000
_cell.angle_alpha   90.00
_cell.angle_beta   90.00
_cell.angle_gamma   90.00
#
_symmetry.space_group_name_H-M   'P 1'
#
loop_
_entity.id
_entity.type
_entity.pdbx_description
1 polymer ?
#
loop_
_entity_poly.entity_id
_entity_poly.type
_entity_poly.pdbx_seq_one_letter_code
_entity_poly.pdbx_strand_id
1 'polypeptide(L)'
;MKKNYMVQPPGFVDPEFPDKICKLQKAIYGLKQALRAWFEKLSSILLLIGFSSAKKDHSPFIKATPNSCLYVLIYVDDILITRSNETEVITSLITSLSTLLALKDLG
;
A
#
# COMPACT_ATOMS: atom_id res chain seq x y z
N MET A 1 -1.58 -15.87 -2.95
CA MET A 1 -1.78 -14.72 -3.87
C MET A 1 -3.27 -14.53 -4.12
N LYS A 2 -3.85 -13.38 -3.77
CA LYS A 2 -5.23 -13.03 -4.20
C LYS A 2 -5.21 -12.84 -5.73
N LYS A 3 -6.07 -13.55 -6.45
CA LYS A 3 -6.20 -13.45 -7.91
C LYS A 3 -7.11 -12.25 -8.21
N ASN A 4 -6.62 -11.30 -9.02
CA ASN A 4 -7.42 -10.16 -9.46
C ASN A 4 -8.14 -10.52 -10.76
N TYR A 5 -9.43 -10.23 -10.81
CA TYR A 5 -10.27 -10.47 -11.98
C TYR A 5 -10.93 -9.16 -12.41
N MET A 6 -11.27 -9.07 -13.69
CA MET A 6 -11.81 -7.88 -14.32
C MET A 6 -12.84 -8.29 -15.36
N VAL A 7 -13.91 -7.50 -15.53
CA VAL A 7 -14.87 -7.68 -16.63
C VAL A 7 -14.16 -7.40 -17.96
N GLN A 8 -14.58 -8.08 -19.04
CA GLN A 8 -14.02 -7.85 -20.36
C GLN A 8 -14.09 -6.36 -20.73
N PRO A 9 -12.99 -5.75 -21.19
CA PRO A 9 -12.99 -4.34 -21.52
C PRO A 9 -13.84 -4.09 -22.79
N PRO A 10 -14.47 -2.90 -22.90
CA PRO A 10 -15.20 -2.52 -24.10
C PRO A 10 -14.32 -2.66 -25.35
N GLY A 11 -14.84 -3.33 -26.39
CA GLY A 11 -14.11 -3.60 -27.63
C GLY A 11 -13.29 -4.90 -27.67
N PHE A 12 -13.20 -5.64 -26.56
CA PHE A 12 -12.51 -6.94 -26.48
C PHE A 12 -13.41 -8.06 -25.92
N VAL A 13 -14.73 -7.86 -25.93
CA VAL A 13 -15.69 -8.87 -25.48
C VAL A 13 -15.70 -10.02 -26.48
N ASP A 14 -15.45 -11.22 -25.99
CA ASP A 14 -15.56 -12.46 -26.76
C ASP A 14 -17.05 -12.68 -27.16
N PRO A 15 -17.38 -12.71 -28.46
CA PRO A 15 -18.76 -12.89 -28.93
C PRO A 15 -19.37 -14.24 -28.54
N GLU A 16 -18.56 -15.29 -28.42
CA GLU A 16 -19.02 -16.63 -28.02
C GLU A 16 -19.19 -16.73 -26.49
N PHE A 17 -18.50 -15.87 -25.73
CA PHE A 17 -18.48 -15.92 -24.28
C PHE A 17 -18.53 -14.52 -23.64
N PRO A 18 -19.66 -13.80 -23.77
CA PRO A 18 -19.79 -12.42 -23.29
C PRO A 18 -19.65 -12.30 -21.76
N ASP A 19 -20.02 -13.34 -21.01
CA ASP A 19 -20.00 -13.33 -19.54
C ASP A 19 -18.65 -13.77 -18.93
N LYS A 20 -17.63 -14.07 -19.76
CA LYS A 20 -16.31 -14.39 -19.23
C LYS A 20 -15.68 -13.18 -18.54
N ILE A 21 -14.78 -13.46 -17.60
CA ILE A 21 -13.98 -12.46 -16.89
C ILE A 21 -12.49 -12.70 -17.15
N CYS A 22 -11.73 -11.62 -17.24
CA CYS A 22 -10.29 -11.65 -17.44
C CYS A 22 -9.59 -11.92 -16.11
N LYS A 23 -8.64 -12.87 -16.10
CA LYS A 23 -7.69 -13.04 -15.01
C LYS A 23 -6.49 -12.14 -15.25
N LEU A 24 -6.26 -11.19 -14.34
CA LEU A 24 -5.12 -10.30 -14.43
C LEU A 24 -3.84 -11.01 -13.97
N GLN A 25 -2.82 -11.03 -14.82
CA GLN A 25 -1.47 -11.49 -14.45
C GLN A 25 -0.72 -10.44 -13.62
N LYS A 26 -1.00 -9.16 -13.88
CA LYS A 26 -0.51 -7.99 -13.13
C LYS A 26 -1.65 -7.03 -12.89
N ALA A 27 -1.61 -6.29 -11.78
CA ALA A 27 -2.58 -5.24 -11.52
C ALA A 27 -2.45 -4.13 -12.57
N ILE A 28 -3.59 -3.62 -13.05
CA ILE A 28 -3.66 -2.46 -13.93
C ILE A 28 -3.85 -1.22 -13.05
N TYR A 29 -3.22 -0.11 -13.45
CA TYR A 29 -3.40 1.18 -12.80
C TYR A 29 -4.89 1.55 -12.74
N GLY A 30 -5.33 2.16 -11.62
CA GLY A 30 -6.72 2.56 -11.41
C GLY A 30 -7.69 1.45 -10.99
N LEU A 31 -7.26 0.19 -10.91
CA LEU A 31 -8.11 -0.87 -10.37
C LEU A 31 -8.26 -0.70 -8.85
N LYS A 32 -9.47 -0.33 -8.37
CA LYS A 32 -9.76 -0.18 -6.93
C LYS A 32 -9.35 -1.40 -6.08
N GLN A 33 -9.46 -2.61 -6.65
CA GLN A 33 -9.03 -3.85 -5.98
C GLN A 33 -7.52 -3.94 -5.78
N ALA A 34 -6.73 -3.43 -6.74
CA ALA A 34 -5.28 -3.43 -6.63
C ALA A 34 -4.81 -2.46 -5.54
N LEU A 35 -5.37 -1.24 -5.51
CA LEU A 35 -5.08 -0.24 -4.48
C LEU A 35 -5.45 -0.76 -3.09
N ARG A 36 -6.63 -1.39 -2.95
CA ARG A 36 -7.04 -2.01 -1.69
C ARG A 36 -6.11 -3.14 -1.26
N ALA A 37 -5.74 -4.04 -2.17
CA ALA A 37 -4.84 -5.15 -1.85
C ALA A 37 -3.44 -4.67 -1.45
N TRP A 38 -2.94 -3.61 -2.09
CA TRP A 38 -1.68 -2.98 -1.72
C TRP A 38 -1.75 -2.32 -0.34
N PHE A 39 -2.81 -1.54 -0.08
CA PHE A 39 -3.03 -0.89 1.21
C PHE A 39 -3.14 -1.89 2.36
N GLU A 40 -3.89 -2.99 2.18
CA GLU A 40 -4.03 -4.06 3.18
C GLU A 40 -2.68 -4.72 3.49
N LYS A 41 -1.84 -4.95 2.46
CA LYS A 41 -0.50 -5.52 2.63
C LYS A 41 0.42 -4.56 3.40
N LEU A 42 0.45 -3.29 3.00
CA LEU A 42 1.23 -2.25 3.67
C LEU A 42 0.80 -2.06 5.12
N SER A 43 -0.51 -1.96 5.36
CA SER A 43 -1.10 -1.84 6.69
C SER A 43 -0.68 -3.00 7.60
N SER A 44 -0.76 -4.23 7.10
CA SER A 44 -0.35 -5.42 7.86
C SER A 44 1.13 -5.39 8.24
N ILE A 45 2.00 -4.94 7.33
CA ILE A 45 3.45 -4.80 7.59
C ILE A 45 3.72 -3.70 8.62
N LEU A 46 3.07 -2.55 8.51
CA LEU A 46 3.24 -1.44 9.44
C LEU A 46 2.83 -1.86 10.86
N LEU A 47 1.70 -2.56 11.00
CA LEU A 47 1.26 -3.13 12.27
C LEU A 47 2.28 -4.12 12.85
N LEU A 48 2.86 -4.99 12.01
CA LEU A 48 3.89 -5.96 12.43
C LEU A 48 5.18 -5.27 12.95
N ILE A 49 5.55 -4.13 12.36
CA ILE A 49 6.74 -3.35 12.75
C ILE A 49 6.46 -2.45 13.99
N GLY A 50 5.24 -2.51 14.53
CA GLY A 50 4.85 -1.83 15.76
C GLY A 50 4.23 -0.45 15.54
N PHE A 51 3.73 -0.16 14.34
CA PHE A 51 2.85 0.99 14.14
C PHE A 51 1.44 0.68 14.62
N SER A 52 0.71 1.73 14.93
CA SER A 52 -0.72 1.70 15.22
C SER A 52 -1.47 2.55 14.19
N SER A 53 -2.63 2.07 13.74
CA SER A 53 -3.49 2.84 12.85
C SER A 53 -4.25 3.90 13.64
N ALA A 54 -4.23 5.16 13.20
CA ALA A 54 -5.05 6.20 13.81
C ALA A 54 -6.53 5.92 13.48
N LYS A 55 -7.33 5.62 14.51
CA LYS A 55 -8.71 5.10 14.41
C LYS A 55 -9.72 5.98 13.66
N LYS A 56 -9.38 7.20 13.25
CA LYS A 56 -10.37 8.19 12.81
C LYS A 56 -10.52 8.34 11.30
N ASP A 57 -9.45 8.22 10.53
CA ASP A 57 -9.50 8.36 9.07
C ASP A 57 -8.36 7.53 8.47
N HIS A 58 -8.52 7.11 7.22
CA HIS A 58 -7.64 6.22 6.45
C HIS A 58 -6.16 6.68 6.26
N SER A 59 -5.60 7.55 7.10
CA SER A 59 -4.56 8.48 6.65
C SER A 59 -3.25 8.56 7.45
N PRO A 60 -3.13 8.12 8.72
CA PRO A 60 -1.79 7.90 9.28
C PRO A 60 -1.62 6.65 10.16
N PHE A 61 -0.47 6.01 10.00
CA PHE A 61 0.10 5.06 10.95
C PHE A 61 1.09 5.79 11.85
N ILE A 62 1.03 5.51 13.16
CA ILE A 62 1.86 6.16 14.17
C ILE A 62 2.63 5.11 14.97
N LYS A 63 3.93 5.31 15.13
CA LYS A 63 4.78 4.56 16.04
C LYS A 63 5.38 5.53 17.05
N ALA A 64 4.87 5.49 18.28
CA ALA A 64 5.36 6.30 19.38
C ALA A 64 6.42 5.53 20.17
N THR A 65 7.53 6.20 20.47
CA THR A 65 8.54 5.80 21.45
C THR A 65 8.56 6.83 22.57
N PRO A 66 9.23 6.56 23.71
CA PRO A 66 9.29 7.53 24.81
C PRO A 66 9.87 8.90 24.41
N ASN A 67 10.70 8.97 23.37
CA ASN A 67 11.46 10.16 23.00
C ASN A 67 11.14 10.70 21.60
N SER A 68 10.28 10.00 20.84
CA SER A 68 10.02 10.31 19.43
C SER A 68 8.76 9.63 18.89
N CYS A 69 8.17 10.22 17.85
CA CYS A 69 7.03 9.67 17.14
C CYS A 69 7.31 9.64 15.64
N LEU A 70 7.14 8.47 15.02
CA LEU A 70 7.12 8.29 13.58
C LEU A 70 5.69 8.30 13.05
N TYR A 71 5.50 8.97 11.93
CA TYR A 71 4.24 9.06 11.22
C TYR A 71 4.44 8.56 9.79
N VAL A 72 3.55 7.68 9.34
CA VAL A 72 3.49 7.21 7.96
C VAL A 72 2.12 7.56 7.41
N LEU A 73 2.08 8.47 6.45
CA LEU A 73 0.88 8.87 5.73
C LEU A 73 0.86 8.20 4.36
N ILE A 74 -0.31 7.74 3.95
CA ILE A 74 -0.50 7.06 2.66
C ILE A 74 -1.49 7.87 1.84
N TYR A 75 -1.06 8.29 0.64
CA TYR A 75 -1.89 9.03 -0.30
C TYR A 75 -1.84 8.36 -1.68
N VAL A 76 -2.88 7.60 -2.01
CA VAL A 76 -3.02 6.85 -3.27
C VAL A 76 -1.79 5.96 -3.55
N ASP A 77 -0.82 6.45 -4.32
CA ASP A 77 0.38 5.73 -4.73
C ASP A 77 1.64 6.16 -3.94
N ASP A 78 1.53 7.22 -3.14
CA ASP A 78 2.65 7.82 -2.40
C ASP A 78 2.60 7.51 -0.90
N ILE A 79 3.79 7.36 -0.31
CA ILE A 79 3.98 7.19 1.13
C ILE A 79 4.83 8.36 1.63
N LEU A 80 4.30 9.13 2.57
CA LEU A 80 5.04 10.16 3.27
C LEU A 80 5.43 9.66 4.66
N ILE A 81 6.72 9.75 4.99
CA ILE A 81 7.24 9.35 6.29
C ILE A 81 7.80 10.59 6.98
N THR A 82 7.34 10.88 8.20
CA THR A 82 7.84 12.01 8.99
C THR A 82 8.04 11.62 10.46
N ARG A 83 8.76 12.44 11.20
CA ARG A 83 9.17 12.20 12.59
C ARG A 83 9.02 13.47 13.42
N SER A 84 8.81 13.29 14.73
CA SER A 84 8.73 14.43 15.66
C SER A 84 10.09 14.92 16.16
N ASN A 85 11.18 14.16 16.01
CA ASN A 85 12.50 14.50 16.55
C ASN A 85 13.63 14.18 15.56
N GLU A 86 14.66 15.04 15.49
CA GLU A 86 15.75 14.96 14.53
C GLU A 86 16.79 13.83 14.80
N THR A 87 16.70 13.17 15.95
CA THR A 87 17.59 12.05 16.29
C THR A 87 17.07 10.68 15.83
N GLU A 88 15.83 10.60 15.35
CA GLU A 88 15.19 9.32 15.02
C GLU A 88 15.55 8.80 13.63
N VAL A 89 16.12 7.58 13.56
CA VAL A 89 16.69 7.02 12.32
C VAL A 89 15.61 6.42 11.41
N ILE A 90 15.15 7.20 10.43
CA ILE A 90 14.15 6.78 9.43
C ILE A 90 14.71 5.76 8.42
N THR A 91 16.02 5.78 8.14
CA THR A 91 16.66 4.92 7.12
C THR A 91 16.46 3.43 7.36
N SER A 92 16.42 2.99 8.62
CA SER A 92 16.14 1.59 8.99
C SER A 92 14.72 1.17 8.61
N LEU A 93 13.76 2.09 8.75
CA LEU A 93 12.37 1.89 8.39
C LEU A 93 12.17 1.88 6.87
N ILE A 94 12.79 2.82 6.15
CA ILE A 94 12.79 2.83 4.68
C ILE A 94 13.37 1.53 4.14
N THR A 95 14.51 1.07 4.70
CA THR A 95 15.13 -0.20 4.27
C THR A 95 14.23 -1.40 4.54
N SER A 96 13.57 -1.44 5.70
CA SER A 96 12.61 -2.51 6.05
C SER A 96 11.38 -2.50 5.13
N LEU A 97 10.87 -1.31 4.78
CA LEU A 97 9.75 -1.18 3.86
C LEU A 97 10.14 -1.53 2.42
N SER A 98 11.28 -1.06 1.93
CA SER A 98 11.79 -1.34 0.57
C SER A 98 12.20 -2.80 0.35
N THR A 99 12.51 -3.54 1.42
CA THR A 99 12.77 -4.98 1.32
C THR A 99 11.47 -5.81 1.32
N LEU A 100 10.45 -5.39 2.08
CA LEU A 100 9.17 -6.09 2.20
C LEU A 100 8.18 -5.73 1.08
N LEU A 101 8.34 -4.55 0.51
CA LEU A 101 7.54 -3.97 -0.56
C LEU A 101 8.51 -3.48 -1.64
N ALA A 102 8.23 -3.74 -2.91
CA ALA A 102 9.01 -3.22 -4.03
C ALA A 102 8.78 -1.70 -4.20
N LEU A 103 9.11 -0.93 -3.17
CA LEU A 103 8.98 0.52 -3.12
C LEU A 103 10.20 1.15 -3.79
N LYS A 104 9.96 2.24 -4.51
CA LYS A 104 11.00 3.10 -5.06
C LYS A 104 11.08 4.33 -4.17
N ASP A 105 12.27 4.60 -3.63
CA ASP A 105 12.54 5.83 -2.90
C ASP A 105 12.58 7.02 -3.88
N LEU A 106 11.98 8.15 -3.48
CA LEU A 106 11.84 9.35 -4.31
C LEU A 106 12.55 10.58 -3.72
N GLY A 107 13.10 10.52 -2.49
CA GLY A 107 13.85 11.63 -1.89
C GLY A 107 13.70 11.75 -0.38
#